data_AF-A0A6J0B698-F1
#
_entry.id   AF-A0A6J0B698-F1
#
_cell.length_a   1.000
_cell.length_b   1.000
_cell.length_c   1.000
_cell.angle_alpha   90.00
_cell.angle_beta   90.00
_cell.angle_gamma   90.00
#
_symmetry.space_group_name_H-M   'P 1'
#
loop_
_entity.id
_entity.type
_entity.pdbx_description
1 polymer ?
#
loop_
_entity_poly.entity_id
_entity_poly.type
_entity_poly.pdbx_seq_one_letter_code
_entity_poly.pdbx_strand_id
1 'polypeptide(L)'
;MGATRKPRGHDIDQGGHTEELSDWIHRARCKKVLFRRSPRRNLRVEAVLAYTISTAERELHHKQMLRLRRWQQIKEKLTITQRHCQNEEEFYESGHNEQEENVWEAPLCSALSSLDSFMSMLKAIKAPLQR
;
A
#
# COMPACT_ATOMS: atom_id res chain seq x y z
N MET A 1 -3.61 47.32 -15.13
CA MET A 1 -4.53 46.66 -14.17
C MET A 1 -4.93 45.32 -14.76
N GLY A 2 -4.47 44.21 -14.20
CA GLY A 2 -4.78 42.86 -14.71
C GLY A 2 -4.05 41.79 -13.91
N ALA A 3 -4.50 41.55 -12.68
CA ALA A 3 -3.97 40.49 -11.84
C ALA A 3 -4.57 39.14 -12.30
N THR A 4 -3.76 38.30 -12.93
CA THR A 4 -4.11 36.91 -13.20
C THR A 4 -4.10 36.14 -11.89
N ARG A 5 -5.29 35.84 -11.35
CA ARG A 5 -5.43 34.92 -10.22
C ARG A 5 -5.10 33.52 -10.73
N LYS A 6 -3.91 33.02 -10.40
CA LYS A 6 -3.60 31.59 -10.49
C LYS A 6 -4.65 30.83 -9.67
N PRO A 7 -5.32 29.81 -10.24
CA PRO A 7 -6.17 28.94 -9.45
C PRO A 7 -5.26 28.20 -8.46
N ARG A 8 -5.59 28.30 -7.17
CA ARG A 8 -4.90 27.55 -6.10
C ARG A 8 -5.07 26.08 -6.43
N GLY A 9 -3.96 25.42 -6.76
CA GLY A 9 -3.92 23.99 -6.93
C GLY A 9 -4.47 23.33 -5.68
N HIS A 10 -5.33 22.34 -5.90
CA HIS A 10 -5.75 21.37 -4.92
C HIS A 10 -4.58 20.97 -3.98
N ASP A 11 -4.78 21.13 -2.68
CA ASP A 11 -3.95 20.54 -1.63
C ASP A 11 -4.09 19.00 -1.70
N ILE A 12 -3.39 18.36 -2.65
CA ILE A 12 -3.17 16.90 -2.67
C ILE A 12 -1.83 16.55 -2.00
N ASP A 13 -1.12 17.55 -1.47
CA ASP A 13 0.22 17.40 -0.91
C ASP A 13 0.22 17.39 0.63
N GLN A 14 -0.86 16.90 1.25
CA GLN A 14 -0.79 16.46 2.65
C GLN A 14 -0.07 15.11 2.66
N GLY A 15 1.27 15.17 2.56
CA GLY A 15 2.15 14.03 2.76
C GLY A 15 1.70 13.27 4.00
N GLY A 16 1.52 11.95 3.88
CA GLY A 16 0.86 11.18 4.94
C GLY A 16 1.57 11.40 6.27
N HIS A 17 0.86 11.36 7.41
CA HIS A 17 1.41 11.61 8.77
C HIS A 17 2.81 11.01 9.04
N THR A 18 3.17 9.89 8.40
CA THR A 18 4.52 9.30 8.49
C THR A 18 5.63 10.09 7.79
N GLU A 19 5.32 10.76 6.68
CA GLU A 19 6.23 11.64 5.93
C GLU A 19 6.48 12.94 6.70
N GLU A 20 5.42 13.52 7.29
CA GLU A 20 5.55 14.66 8.20
C GLU A 20 6.49 14.35 9.38
N LEU A 21 6.40 13.13 9.91
CA LEU A 21 7.24 12.66 11.01
C LEU A 21 8.70 12.46 10.56
N SER A 22 8.95 11.88 9.38
CA SER A 22 10.31 11.76 8.84
C SER A 22 10.95 13.11 8.55
N ASP A 23 10.18 14.05 8.02
CA ASP A 23 10.63 15.42 7.77
C ASP A 23 10.94 16.15 9.07
N TRP A 24 10.12 15.95 10.10
CA TRP A 24 10.38 16.49 11.42
C TRP A 24 11.66 15.91 12.02
N ILE A 25 11.88 14.59 11.93
CA ILE A 25 13.12 13.92 12.38
C ILE A 25 14.34 14.51 11.64
N HIS A 26 14.24 14.68 10.33
CA HIS A 26 15.30 15.29 9.52
C HIS A 26 15.62 16.70 10.00
N ARG A 27 14.61 17.57 10.15
CA ARG A 27 14.76 18.93 10.68
C ARG A 27 15.37 18.94 12.09
N ALA A 28 14.95 18.02 12.96
CA ALA A 28 15.48 17.90 14.32
C ALA A 28 16.96 17.47 14.33
N ARG A 29 17.37 16.54 13.45
CA ARG A 29 18.77 16.15 13.25
C ARG A 29 19.61 17.34 12.77
N CYS A 30 19.13 18.10 11.78
CA CYS A 30 19.79 19.32 11.32
C CYS A 30 19.98 20.34 12.45
N LYS A 31 18.93 20.57 13.26
CA LYS A 31 19.01 21.44 14.46
C LYS A 31 20.06 20.93 15.45
N LYS A 32 20.10 19.63 15.75
CA LYS A 32 21.10 19.03 16.67
C LYS A 32 22.54 19.26 16.17
N VAL A 33 22.79 19.14 14.86
CA VAL A 33 24.11 19.42 14.27
C VAL A 33 24.49 20.89 14.42
N LEU A 34 23.56 21.81 14.15
CA LEU A 34 23.78 23.24 14.34
C LEU A 34 24.08 23.59 15.81
N PHE A 35 23.34 23.01 16.75
CA PHE A 35 23.57 23.19 18.19
C PHE A 35 24.92 22.65 18.64
N ARG A 36 25.36 21.50 18.11
CA ARG A 36 26.68 20.93 18.39
C ARG A 36 27.83 21.81 17.92
N ARG A 37 27.65 22.52 16.80
CA ARG A 37 28.65 23.43 16.23
C ARG A 37 28.62 24.82 16.86
N SER A 38 27.65 25.12 17.73
CA SER A 38 27.52 26.44 18.33
C SER A 38 28.52 26.63 19.49
N PRO A 39 29.13 27.82 19.63
CA PRO A 39 30.10 28.12 20.70
C PRO A 39 29.45 28.19 22.09
N ARG A 40 28.12 28.31 22.18
CA ARG A 40 27.33 28.28 23.43
C ARG A 40 26.52 26.99 23.55
N ARG A 41 27.22 25.86 23.52
CA ARG A 41 26.61 24.53 23.56
C ARG A 41 25.93 24.27 24.90
N ASN A 42 24.61 24.13 24.88
CA ASN A 42 23.82 23.72 26.05
C ASN A 42 23.63 22.19 26.06
N LEU A 43 24.38 21.50 26.91
CA LEU A 43 24.32 20.02 27.03
C LEU A 43 22.92 19.49 27.34
N ARG A 44 22.15 20.21 28.18
CA ARG A 44 20.76 19.86 28.49
C ARG A 44 19.87 19.87 27.25
N VAL A 45 19.97 20.93 26.44
CA VAL A 45 19.19 21.06 25.20
C VAL A 45 19.58 19.97 24.21
N GLU A 46 20.87 19.64 24.10
CA GLU A 46 21.31 18.54 23.24
C GLU A 46 20.79 17.18 23.70
N ALA A 47 20.82 16.90 25.01
CA ALA A 47 20.27 15.67 25.57
C ALA A 47 18.76 15.55 25.27
N VAL A 48 18.01 16.64 25.45
CA VAL A 48 16.59 16.69 25.09
C VAL A 48 16.38 16.43 23.60
N LEU A 49 17.14 17.11 22.72
CA LEU A 49 17.04 16.90 21.27
C LEU A 49 17.40 15.45 20.86
N ALA A 50 18.41 14.86 21.50
CA ALA A 50 18.78 13.47 21.23
C ALA A 50 17.67 12.51 21.67
N TYR A 51 17.08 12.73 22.85
CA TYR A 51 15.97 11.93 23.35
C TYR A 51 14.74 12.04 22.45
N THR A 52 14.34 13.26 22.06
CA THR A 52 13.17 13.47 21.21
C THR A 52 13.35 12.85 19.82
N ILE A 53 14.54 12.97 19.22
CA ILE A 53 14.89 12.30 17.95
C ILE A 53 14.75 10.78 18.11
N SER A 54 15.36 10.20 19.15
CA SER A 54 15.33 8.74 19.37
C SER A 54 13.90 8.21 19.61
N THR A 55 13.07 9.02 20.26
CA THR A 55 11.66 8.67 20.54
C THR A 55 10.84 8.70 19.26
N ALA A 56 10.98 9.76 18.46
CA ALA A 56 10.29 9.88 17.18
C ALA A 56 10.71 8.77 16.20
N GLU A 57 11.99 8.41 16.14
CA GLU A 57 12.49 7.29 15.33
C GLU A 57 11.87 5.96 15.75
N ARG A 58 11.77 5.71 17.06
CA ARG A 58 11.13 4.51 17.61
C ARG A 58 9.66 4.43 17.25
N GLU A 59 8.93 5.55 17.36
CA GLU A 59 7.52 5.61 16.98
C GLU A 59 7.31 5.36 15.48
N LEU A 60 8.17 5.93 14.63
CA LEU A 60 8.12 5.71 13.19
C LEU A 60 8.32 4.24 12.87
N HIS A 61 9.37 3.63 13.43
CA HIS A 61 9.67 2.22 13.22
C HIS A 61 8.54 1.32 13.73
N HIS A 62 7.97 1.62 14.90
CA HIS A 62 6.81 0.90 15.43
C HIS A 62 5.60 0.98 14.48
N LYS A 63 5.27 2.17 13.97
CA LYS A 63 4.18 2.37 13.00
C LYS A 63 4.43 1.61 11.69
N GLN A 64 5.66 1.64 11.18
CA GLN A 64 6.05 0.90 9.97
C GLN A 64 5.93 -0.61 10.19
N MET A 65 6.35 -1.13 11.34
CA MET A 65 6.21 -2.54 11.71
C MET A 65 4.78 -2.99 11.85
N LEU A 66 3.91 -2.16 12.45
CA LEU A 66 2.48 -2.44 12.49
C LEU A 66 1.86 -2.52 11.09
N ARG A 67 2.23 -1.60 10.19
CA ARG A 67 1.79 -1.64 8.78
C ARG A 67 2.27 -2.91 8.08
N LEU A 68 3.55 -3.25 8.23
CA LEU A 68 4.12 -4.46 7.63
C LEU A 68 3.41 -5.72 8.11
N ARG A 69 3.18 -5.86 9.42
CA ARG A 69 2.45 -7.01 9.98
C ARG A 69 1.03 -7.11 9.45
N ARG A 70 0.32 -5.98 9.35
CA ARG A 70 -1.03 -5.95 8.76
C ARG A 70 -1.00 -6.39 7.29
N TRP A 71 -0.03 -5.90 6.52
CA TRP A 71 0.15 -6.32 5.12
C TRP A 71 0.49 -7.81 5.00
N GLN A 72 1.32 -8.35 5.89
CA GLN A 72 1.62 -9.78 5.95
C GLN A 72 0.36 -10.60 6.24
N GLN A 73 -0.45 -10.20 7.24
CA GLN A 73 -1.72 -10.87 7.55
C GLN A 73 -2.72 -10.84 6.38
N ILE A 74 -2.82 -9.71 5.69
CA ILE A 74 -3.68 -9.59 4.49
C ILE A 74 -3.15 -10.52 3.38
N LYS A 75 -1.84 -10.52 3.14
CA LYS A 75 -1.20 -11.39 2.15
C LYS A 75 -1.44 -12.87 2.46
N GLU A 76 -1.25 -13.28 3.71
CA GLU A 76 -1.51 -14.65 4.16
C GLU A 76 -2.97 -15.03 3.92
N LYS A 77 -3.93 -14.18 4.33
CA LYS A 77 -5.35 -14.41 4.07
C LYS A 77 -5.66 -14.57 2.58
N LEU A 78 -5.09 -13.71 1.73
CA LEU A 78 -5.26 -13.79 0.28
C LEU A 78 -4.67 -15.08 -0.30
N THR A 79 -3.50 -15.52 0.17
CA THR A 79 -2.91 -16.80 -0.26
C THR A 79 -3.66 -18.02 0.24
N ILE A 80 -4.31 -17.93 1.41
CA ILE A 80 -5.19 -18.99 1.93
C ILE A 80 -6.47 -19.05 1.11
N THR A 81 -7.09 -17.92 0.80
CA THR A 81 -8.27 -17.90 -0.07
C THR A 81 -7.94 -18.40 -1.47
N GLN A 82 -6.77 -18.05 -2.02
CA GLN A 82 -6.32 -18.57 -3.31
C GLN A 82 -6.14 -20.09 -3.26
N ARG A 83 -5.51 -20.63 -2.20
CA ARG A 83 -5.41 -22.08 -1.99
C ARG A 83 -6.76 -22.74 -1.75
N HIS A 84 -7.71 -22.10 -1.07
CA HIS A 84 -9.05 -22.68 -0.87
C HIS A 84 -9.84 -22.75 -2.17
N CYS A 85 -9.69 -21.77 -3.06
CA CYS A 85 -10.24 -21.83 -4.42
C CYS A 85 -9.59 -22.95 -5.26
N GLN A 86 -8.31 -23.24 -5.05
CA GLN A 86 -7.60 -24.34 -5.73
C GLN A 86 -7.93 -25.72 -5.12
N ASN A 87 -8.10 -25.79 -3.80
CA ASN A 87 -8.31 -27.06 -3.08
C ASN A 87 -9.75 -27.59 -3.21
N GLU A 88 -10.73 -26.73 -3.50
CA GLU A 88 -12.07 -27.19 -3.92
C GLU A 88 -12.03 -27.85 -5.31
N GLU A 89 -11.02 -27.55 -6.12
CA GLU A 89 -10.77 -28.17 -7.43
C GLU A 89 -9.83 -29.39 -7.33
N GLU A 90 -8.95 -29.48 -6.33
CA GLU A 90 -8.01 -30.63 -6.16
C GLU A 90 -8.68 -31.97 -5.83
N PHE A 91 -9.99 -32.03 -5.56
CA PHE A 91 -10.70 -33.33 -5.53
C PHE A 91 -10.99 -33.89 -6.93
N TYR A 92 -10.76 -33.10 -7.99
CA TYR A 92 -10.95 -33.48 -9.38
C TYR A 92 -9.83 -32.90 -10.26
N GLU A 93 -8.60 -33.39 -10.15
CA GLU A 93 -7.69 -33.62 -11.30
C GLU A 93 -6.26 -33.90 -10.82
N SER A 94 -5.93 -35.18 -10.69
CA SER A 94 -4.56 -35.63 -10.93
C SER A 94 -4.33 -35.64 -12.44
N GLY A 95 -3.66 -34.63 -12.98
CA GLY A 95 -3.32 -34.62 -14.40
C GLY A 95 -2.54 -33.39 -14.87
N HIS A 96 -1.25 -33.63 -15.13
CA HIS A 96 -0.44 -32.98 -16.17
C HIS A 96 0.31 -31.66 -15.92
N ASN A 97 1.64 -31.82 -16.04
CA ASN A 97 2.61 -31.09 -16.86
C ASN A 97 2.93 -29.63 -16.56
N GLU A 98 4.16 -29.48 -16.10
CA GLU A 98 5.05 -28.33 -16.26
C GLU A 98 5.04 -27.80 -17.71
N GLN A 99 4.36 -26.69 -17.93
CA GLN A 99 4.65 -25.84 -19.07
C GLN A 99 4.44 -24.38 -18.69
N GLU A 100 5.43 -23.55 -18.99
CA GLU A 100 5.45 -22.11 -18.76
C GLU A 100 4.25 -21.45 -19.46
N GLU A 101 3.14 -21.29 -18.75
CA GLU A 101 1.96 -20.59 -19.22
C GLU A 101 1.88 -19.22 -18.55
N ASN A 102 1.47 -18.21 -19.34
CA ASN A 102 1.40 -16.82 -18.91
C ASN A 102 0.73 -16.71 -17.53
N VAL A 103 1.38 -16.03 -16.58
CA VAL A 103 0.84 -15.79 -15.23
C VAL A 103 -0.55 -15.12 -15.26
N TRP A 104 -0.90 -14.48 -16.38
CA TRP A 104 -2.20 -13.84 -16.64
C TRP A 104 -3.25 -14.75 -17.29
N GLU A 105 -2.88 -15.94 -17.74
CA GLU A 105 -3.76 -16.99 -18.28
C GLU A 105 -4.00 -18.13 -17.27
N ALA A 106 -3.63 -17.93 -16.00
CA ALA A 106 -4.02 -18.85 -14.94
C ALA A 106 -5.55 -19.02 -14.93
N PRO A 107 -6.08 -20.24 -14.70
CA PRO A 107 -7.52 -20.48 -14.65
C PRO A 107 -8.15 -19.49 -13.66
N LEU A 108 -8.92 -18.55 -14.20
CA LEU A 108 -9.73 -17.65 -13.39
C LEU A 108 -10.58 -18.52 -12.47
N CYS A 109 -10.69 -18.15 -11.18
CA CYS A 109 -11.48 -18.88 -10.19
C CYS A 109 -12.76 -19.44 -10.81
N SER A 110 -13.08 -20.72 -10.60
CA SER A 110 -14.27 -21.39 -11.14
C SER A 110 -15.60 -20.69 -10.85
N ALA A 111 -15.66 -19.82 -9.83
CA ALA A 111 -16.79 -18.90 -9.65
C ALA A 111 -17.00 -17.94 -10.84
N LEU A 112 -15.95 -17.56 -11.56
CA LEU A 112 -15.97 -16.69 -12.75
C LEU A 112 -16.27 -17.45 -14.05
N SER A 113 -16.04 -18.76 -14.11
CA SER A 113 -16.50 -19.55 -15.27
C SER A 113 -18.03 -19.62 -15.32
N SER A 114 -18.68 -19.65 -14.14
CA SER A 114 -20.14 -19.48 -14.02
C SER A 114 -20.62 -18.11 -14.54
N LEU A 115 -19.81 -17.06 -14.36
CA LEU A 115 -20.09 -15.71 -14.84
C LEU A 115 -19.95 -15.64 -16.36
N ASP A 116 -18.96 -16.27 -16.96
CA ASP A 116 -18.79 -16.31 -18.42
C ASP A 116 -19.92 -17.07 -19.11
N SER A 117 -20.39 -18.16 -18.50
CA SER A 117 -21.58 -18.88 -18.95
C SER A 117 -22.83 -18.00 -18.87
N PHE A 118 -23.00 -17.26 -17.76
CA PHE A 118 -24.09 -16.30 -17.59
C PHE A 118 -24.03 -15.14 -18.60
N MET A 119 -22.85 -14.56 -18.83
CA MET A 119 -22.64 -13.50 -19.82
C MET A 119 -22.89 -14.00 -21.25
N SER A 120 -22.54 -15.25 -21.54
CA SER A 120 -22.87 -15.91 -22.81
C SER A 120 -24.37 -16.12 -22.96
N MET A 121 -25.08 -16.45 -21.88
CA MET A 121 -26.54 -16.53 -21.86
C MET A 121 -27.19 -15.16 -22.13
N LEU A 122 -26.67 -14.09 -21.53
CA LEU A 122 -27.15 -12.71 -21.81
C LEU A 122 -26.94 -12.30 -23.27
N LYS A 123 -25.84 -12.70 -23.90
CA LYS A 123 -25.62 -12.48 -25.33
C LYS A 123 -26.66 -13.18 -26.20
N ALA A 124 -27.15 -14.35 -25.77
CA ALA A 124 -28.21 -15.08 -26.47
C ALA A 124 -29.58 -14.42 -26.33
N ILE A 125 -29.85 -13.71 -25.22
CA ILE A 125 -31.08 -12.91 -25.01
C ILE A 125 -30.94 -11.55 -25.69
N LYS A 126 -30.44 -11.52 -26.94
CA LYS A 126 -30.41 -10.31 -27.76
C LYS A 126 -31.85 -9.94 -28.11
N ALA A 127 -32.50 -9.17 -27.23
CA ALA A 127 -33.83 -8.64 -27.48
C ALA A 127 -33.79 -7.81 -28.78
N PRO A 128 -34.69 -8.05 -29.74
CA PRO A 128 -34.75 -7.23 -30.94
C PRO A 128 -35.10 -5.81 -30.52
N LEU A 129 -34.17 -4.87 -30.71
CA LEU A 129 -34.46 -3.45 -30.64
C LEU A 129 -35.38 -3.12 -31.81
N GLN A 130 -36.69 -3.07 -31.55
CA GLN A 130 -37.62 -2.40 -32.45
C GLN A 130 -37.31 -0.90 -32.41
N ARG A 131 -36.93 -0.35 -33.56
CA ARG A 131 -36.59 1.05 -33.76
C ARG A 131 -37.66 1.72 -34.58
#